data_AF-A0A7S4DF11-F1
#
_entry.id   AF-A0A7S4DF11-F1
#
_cell.length_a   1.000
_cell.length_b   1.000
_cell.length_c   1.000
_cell.angle_alpha   90.00
_cell.angle_beta   90.00
_cell.angle_gamma   90.00
#
_symmetry.space_group_name_H-M   'P 1'
#
loop_
_entity.id
_entity.type
_entity.pdbx_description
1 polymer ?
#
loop_
_entity_poly.entity_id
_entity_poly.type
_entity_poly.pdbx_seq_one_letter_code
_entity_poly.pdbx_strand_id
1 'polypeptide(L)'
;MSGYIQELPTAPSLKSIAETETEAGQFEVTVDIVQGLTKNAIEGKHTKEGIAALRRLGKLCSARNSFDFEWTSRHNWPAGSVVSKKQQLFPSEITVSFLKQVQIMEEQGLFSTNPDSVDGLPSLHMNLVSRGTPVFERDEEVEGRSTLKNNGLKVLFSIIQPYIYDILLPQVQGLMNSSDIVVDEIFLRRYGQDIAGGITRKGISAHYDVFSAVTSVIPMDDTSADGRNGLYTTTFSAERETSNHAALRQFFPLSRGDCVIHTWDVLHGVDIESGIDRTSLIIWFTTKSTLINSQSGESMISPWLSGRSDIDDNNVAQFVLASALESAVGDAAGTTNPKYKEANLTTFCSPEELYLKSASYRNTFALTRVGSLADDRQLSEEQLKQAACVLDRLGTDRFTCLEPLTPTLTRRFWFEGAVRGNPIAQLYLADEARLEGESTKNKDLLVLAATLFGLAAQQGSEDACDALASLLRDEMESTESHEAFMASGIFQIAQAALAEEISQP
;
A
#
# COMPACT_ATOMS: atom_id res chain seq x y z
N MET A 1 -0.43 -54.72 0.95
CA MET A 1 -0.45 -53.30 0.52
C MET A 1 -1.00 -52.46 1.66
N SER A 2 -0.19 -52.27 2.70
CA SER A 2 -0.45 -51.38 3.83
C SER A 2 0.77 -50.49 3.86
N GLY A 3 0.59 -49.21 3.50
CA GLY A 3 1.68 -48.29 3.29
C GLY A 3 1.19 -46.86 3.38
N TYR A 4 1.69 -46.17 4.41
CA TYR A 4 1.85 -44.72 4.51
C TYR A 4 0.61 -43.84 4.28
N ILE A 5 -0.20 -43.70 5.32
CA ILE A 5 -0.87 -42.43 5.60
C ILE A 5 0.15 -41.61 6.40
N GLN A 6 0.85 -40.68 5.75
CA GLN A 6 1.57 -39.63 6.48
C GLN A 6 0.53 -38.74 7.15
N GLU A 7 0.53 -38.71 8.48
CA GLU A 7 -0.20 -37.70 9.25
C GLU A 7 0.32 -36.33 8.83
N LEU A 8 -0.55 -35.55 8.19
CA LEU A 8 -0.24 -34.17 7.78
C LEU A 8 -0.15 -33.27 9.01
N PRO A 9 0.69 -32.22 8.98
CA PRO A 9 0.78 -31.28 10.09
C PRO A 9 -0.57 -30.63 10.36
N THR A 10 -1.10 -30.84 11.56
CA THR A 10 -2.26 -30.10 12.07
C THR A 10 -1.93 -28.62 12.11
N ALA A 11 -2.87 -27.76 11.70
CA ALA A 11 -2.72 -26.31 11.81
C ALA A 11 -2.25 -25.94 13.24
N PRO A 12 -1.26 -25.05 13.38
CA PRO A 12 -0.75 -24.69 14.70
C PRO A 12 -1.90 -24.18 15.56
N SER A 13 -2.04 -24.75 16.75
CA SER A 13 -3.04 -24.25 17.71
C SER A 13 -2.78 -22.77 18.00
N LEU A 14 -3.80 -21.98 18.31
CA LEU A 14 -3.63 -20.57 18.72
C LEU A 14 -2.63 -20.39 19.89
N LYS A 15 -2.38 -21.45 20.67
CA LYS A 15 -1.36 -21.48 21.74
C LYS A 15 0.08 -21.68 21.25
N SER A 16 0.30 -22.20 20.04
CA SER A 16 1.62 -22.43 19.45
C SER A 16 2.08 -21.31 18.53
N ILE A 17 1.23 -20.33 18.23
CA ILE A 17 1.69 -19.03 17.72
C ILE A 17 2.31 -18.30 18.91
N ALA A 18 3.52 -18.73 19.28
CA ALA A 18 4.27 -18.19 20.39
C ALA A 18 4.64 -16.75 20.04
N GLU A 19 3.94 -15.82 20.67
CA GLU A 19 4.38 -14.45 20.80
C GLU A 19 5.71 -14.46 21.56
N THR A 20 6.81 -14.24 20.85
CA THR A 20 8.06 -13.84 21.50
C THR A 20 7.88 -12.39 21.93
N GLU A 21 7.53 -12.21 23.19
CA GLU A 21 7.62 -10.91 23.84
C GLU A 21 9.10 -10.48 23.78
N THR A 22 9.37 -9.40 23.08
CA THR A 22 10.73 -8.85 23.03
C THR A 22 11.11 -8.33 24.41
N GLU A 23 12.41 -8.13 24.67
CA GLU A 23 12.89 -7.53 25.93
C GLU A 23 12.26 -6.15 26.22
N ALA A 24 11.68 -5.49 25.20
CA ALA A 24 10.97 -4.22 25.30
C ALA A 24 9.46 -4.35 25.59
N GLY A 25 8.93 -5.57 25.78
CA GLY A 25 7.49 -5.79 25.93
C GLY A 25 6.67 -5.56 24.65
N GLN A 26 7.34 -5.42 23.50
CA GLN A 26 6.69 -5.35 22.19
C GLN A 26 6.57 -6.76 21.61
N PHE A 27 5.39 -7.10 21.13
CA PHE A 27 5.16 -8.34 20.40
C PHE A 27 5.65 -8.18 18.97
N GLU A 28 6.54 -9.07 18.53
CA GLU A 28 6.93 -9.12 17.12
C GLU A 28 5.77 -9.69 16.30
N VAL A 29 5.10 -8.81 15.54
CA VAL A 29 4.02 -9.20 14.62
C VAL A 29 4.65 -9.55 13.27
N THR A 30 4.60 -10.82 12.91
CA THR A 30 5.12 -11.32 11.63
C THR A 30 4.01 -11.53 10.60
N VAL A 31 4.40 -11.60 9.34
CA VAL A 31 3.50 -11.93 8.23
C VAL A 31 2.75 -13.24 8.49
N ASP A 32 3.42 -14.28 8.98
CA ASP A 32 2.80 -15.59 9.25
C ASP A 32 1.72 -15.52 10.34
N ILE A 33 1.94 -14.72 11.39
CA ILE A 33 0.96 -14.50 12.46
C ILE A 33 -0.30 -13.86 11.87
N VAL A 34 -0.12 -12.80 11.09
CA VAL A 34 -1.24 -12.07 10.49
C VAL A 34 -1.99 -12.93 9.47
N GLN A 35 -1.28 -13.66 8.61
CA GLN A 35 -1.89 -14.60 7.67
C GLN A 35 -2.67 -15.71 8.39
N GLY A 36 -2.08 -16.30 9.45
CA GLY A 36 -2.72 -17.35 10.24
C GLY A 36 -3.99 -16.86 10.94
N LEU A 37 -3.97 -15.66 11.52
CA LEU A 37 -5.17 -15.06 12.10
C LEU A 37 -6.21 -14.72 11.04
N THR A 38 -5.82 -14.18 9.89
CA THR A 38 -6.72 -13.83 8.80
C THR A 38 -7.42 -15.08 8.27
N LYS A 39 -6.66 -16.14 8.02
CA LYS A 39 -7.18 -17.46 7.63
C LYS A 39 -8.15 -18.02 8.66
N ASN A 40 -7.78 -18.00 9.95
CA ASN A 40 -8.65 -18.49 11.02
C ASN A 40 -9.95 -17.69 11.13
N ALA A 41 -9.91 -16.38 10.89
CA ALA A 41 -11.10 -15.55 10.83
C ALA A 41 -12.02 -15.98 9.68
N ILE A 42 -11.46 -16.14 8.46
CA ILE A 42 -12.21 -16.52 7.25
C ILE A 42 -12.79 -17.94 7.33
N GLU A 43 -11.95 -18.94 7.66
CA GLU A 43 -12.37 -20.34 7.74
C GLU A 43 -13.29 -20.58 8.96
N GLY A 44 -13.02 -19.87 10.06
CA GLY A 44 -13.74 -19.95 11.33
C GLY A 44 -14.81 -18.89 11.52
N LYS A 45 -15.34 -18.27 10.46
CA LYS A 45 -16.22 -17.08 10.43
C LYS A 45 -17.43 -17.01 11.38
N HIS A 46 -17.82 -18.10 12.03
CA HIS A 46 -18.89 -18.13 13.05
C HIS A 46 -18.51 -18.96 14.29
N THR A 47 -17.24 -19.34 14.39
CA THR A 47 -16.68 -20.11 15.51
C THR A 47 -16.10 -19.14 16.55
N LYS A 48 -15.90 -19.63 17.78
CA LYS A 48 -15.27 -18.82 18.83
C LYS A 48 -13.85 -18.44 18.44
N GLU A 49 -13.15 -19.35 17.77
CA GLU A 49 -11.77 -19.22 17.31
C GLU A 49 -11.64 -18.14 16.22
N GLY A 50 -12.51 -18.16 15.21
CA GLY A 50 -12.49 -17.15 14.14
C GLY A 50 -12.85 -15.75 14.63
N ILE A 51 -13.86 -15.63 15.51
CA ILE A 51 -14.21 -14.35 16.14
C ILE A 51 -13.06 -13.85 17.02
N ALA A 52 -12.38 -14.73 17.77
CA ALA A 52 -11.21 -14.36 18.56
C ALA A 52 -10.04 -13.91 17.68
N ALA A 53 -9.82 -14.57 16.54
CA ALA A 53 -8.80 -14.16 15.57
C ALA A 53 -9.09 -12.76 14.99
N LEU A 54 -10.34 -12.49 14.61
CA LEU A 54 -10.77 -11.18 14.13
C LEU A 54 -10.57 -10.08 15.19
N ARG A 55 -10.94 -10.32 16.45
CA ARG A 55 -10.69 -9.37 17.54
C ARG A 55 -9.20 -9.11 17.75
N ARG A 56 -8.37 -10.15 17.63
CA ARG A 56 -6.92 -10.02 17.78
C ARG A 56 -6.33 -9.20 16.65
N LEU A 57 -6.76 -9.42 15.41
CA LEU A 57 -6.34 -8.61 14.26
C LEU A 57 -6.70 -7.14 14.45
N GLY A 58 -7.92 -6.83 14.89
CA GLY A 58 -8.34 -5.46 15.18
C GLY A 58 -7.38 -4.75 16.16
N LYS A 59 -7.07 -5.41 17.28
CA LYS A 59 -6.09 -4.89 18.26
C LYS A 59 -4.71 -4.64 17.68
N LEU A 60 -4.24 -5.55 16.83
CA LEU A 60 -2.93 -5.40 16.19
C LEU A 60 -2.93 -4.25 15.16
N CYS A 61 -4.02 -4.05 14.42
CA CYS A 61 -4.18 -2.92 13.50
C CYS A 61 -4.13 -1.57 14.23
N SER A 62 -4.76 -1.48 15.40
CA SER A 62 -4.83 -0.23 16.18
C SER A 62 -3.59 0.05 17.04
N ALA A 63 -2.67 -0.91 17.18
CA ALA A 63 -1.47 -0.74 18.00
C ALA A 63 -0.53 0.36 17.49
N ARG A 64 -0.54 0.64 16.17
CA ARG A 64 0.26 1.69 15.49
C ARG A 64 1.71 1.71 15.98
N ASN A 65 2.43 0.62 15.74
CA ASN A 65 3.78 0.40 16.25
C ASN A 65 4.79 1.36 15.61
N SER A 66 5.74 1.85 16.41
CA SER A 66 6.85 2.67 15.92
C SER A 66 7.91 1.81 15.24
N PHE A 67 8.50 2.32 14.16
CA PHE A 67 9.60 1.70 13.44
C PHE A 67 10.92 1.88 14.18
N ASP A 68 11.64 0.78 14.40
CA ASP A 68 12.96 0.79 15.00
C ASP A 68 14.07 0.87 13.93
N PHE A 69 14.75 2.01 13.86
CA PHE A 69 15.89 2.20 12.96
C PHE A 69 17.14 1.42 13.37
N GLU A 70 17.24 0.94 14.61
CA GLU A 70 18.34 0.05 15.01
C GLU A 70 18.09 -1.37 14.53
N TRP A 71 16.83 -1.80 14.48
CA TRP A 71 16.43 -3.13 13.99
C TRP A 71 16.88 -3.37 12.55
N THR A 72 16.82 -2.36 11.67
CA THR A 72 17.25 -2.48 10.26
C THR A 72 18.73 -2.81 10.11
N SER A 73 19.58 -2.36 11.04
CA SER A 73 21.01 -2.66 11.01
C SER A 73 21.31 -4.14 11.34
N ARG A 74 20.36 -4.84 11.97
CA ARG A 74 20.49 -6.23 12.41
C ARG A 74 19.81 -7.23 11.46
N HIS A 75 18.88 -6.77 10.63
CA HIS A 75 18.06 -7.62 9.77
C HIS A 75 18.46 -7.48 8.30
N ASN A 76 18.48 -8.61 7.60
CA ASN A 76 18.82 -8.66 6.19
C ASN A 76 17.65 -8.10 5.37
N TRP A 77 17.63 -6.79 5.17
CA TRP A 77 16.90 -6.21 4.05
C TRP A 77 17.31 -6.92 2.74
N PRO A 78 16.42 -7.00 1.73
CA PRO A 78 16.82 -7.46 0.42
C PRO A 78 18.08 -6.72 -0.03
N ALA A 79 19.00 -7.44 -0.68
CA ALA A 79 20.29 -6.87 -1.04
C ALA A 79 20.09 -5.63 -1.93
N GLY A 80 20.54 -4.47 -1.43
CA GLY A 80 20.43 -3.19 -2.12
C GLY A 80 19.23 -2.32 -1.71
N SER A 81 18.30 -2.82 -0.87
CA SER A 81 17.28 -1.95 -0.28
C SER A 81 17.91 -1.02 0.76
N VAL A 82 17.47 0.23 0.78
CA VAL A 82 17.93 1.23 1.74
C VAL A 82 16.74 1.72 2.53
N VAL A 83 16.89 1.81 3.86
CA VAL A 83 16.04 2.60 4.75
C VAL A 83 16.96 3.33 5.71
N SER A 84 17.01 4.66 5.64
CA SER A 84 17.95 5.48 6.41
C SER A 84 17.28 6.72 6.98
N LYS A 85 17.65 7.11 8.20
CA LYS A 85 17.19 8.35 8.84
C LYS A 85 18.29 9.40 8.83
N LYS A 86 17.92 10.63 8.51
CA LYS A 86 18.71 11.84 8.73
C LYS A 86 17.95 12.76 9.68
N GLN A 87 18.47 12.92 10.89
CA GLN A 87 17.90 13.84 11.86
C GLN A 87 18.16 15.29 11.45
N GLN A 88 17.14 16.14 11.64
CA GLN A 88 17.22 17.59 11.47
C GLN A 88 17.90 17.98 10.16
N LEU A 89 17.49 17.36 9.05
CA LEU A 89 17.90 17.79 7.71
C LEU A 89 17.51 19.25 7.50
N PHE A 90 16.30 19.61 7.91
CA PHE A 90 15.86 21.00 7.98
C PHE A 90 15.84 21.48 9.44
N PRO A 91 16.54 22.57 9.76
CA PRO A 91 16.36 23.27 11.02
C PRO A 91 14.91 23.69 11.26
N SER A 92 14.51 23.83 12.52
CA SER A 92 13.15 24.22 12.89
C SER A 92 12.73 25.55 12.25
N GLU A 93 13.63 26.52 12.13
CA GLU A 93 13.36 27.82 11.51
C GLU A 93 12.97 27.70 10.03
N ILE A 94 13.60 26.75 9.33
CA ILE A 94 13.33 26.45 7.92
C ILE A 94 11.94 25.85 7.77
N THR A 95 11.60 24.86 8.59
CA THR A 95 10.28 24.22 8.55
C THR A 95 9.15 25.18 8.89
N VAL A 96 9.33 26.08 9.87
CA VAL A 96 8.36 27.12 10.23
C VAL A 96 8.18 28.13 9.08
N SER A 97 9.27 28.59 8.49
CA SER A 97 9.23 29.51 7.34
C SER A 97 8.50 28.87 6.15
N PHE A 98 8.80 27.60 5.88
CA PHE A 98 8.16 26.83 4.81
C PHE A 98 6.65 26.68 5.05
N LEU A 99 6.23 26.21 6.24
CA LEU A 99 4.81 26.03 6.57
C LEU A 99 4.01 27.33 6.49
N LYS A 100 4.59 28.45 6.92
CA LYS A 100 3.93 29.77 6.79
C LYS A 100 3.62 30.08 5.33
N GLN A 101 4.54 29.78 4.42
CA GLN A 101 4.32 29.99 2.99
C GLN A 101 3.33 28.96 2.42
N VAL A 102 3.35 27.71 2.86
CA VAL A 102 2.35 26.68 2.49
C VAL A 102 0.95 27.13 2.87
N GLN A 103 0.74 27.64 4.09
CA GLN A 103 -0.56 28.13 4.54
C GLN A 103 -1.12 29.22 3.63
N ILE A 104 -0.28 30.20 3.24
CA ILE A 104 -0.68 31.27 2.30
C ILE A 104 -1.14 30.66 0.96
N MET A 105 -0.45 29.62 0.48
CA MET A 105 -0.78 28.95 -0.78
C MET A 105 -2.03 28.07 -0.67
N GLU A 106 -2.26 27.47 0.49
CA GLU A 106 -3.47 26.71 0.81
C GLU A 106 -4.71 27.61 0.83
N GLU A 107 -4.63 28.76 1.50
CA GLU A 107 -5.70 29.78 1.53
C GLU A 107 -6.03 30.33 0.12
N GLN A 108 -5.08 30.22 -0.81
CA GLN A 108 -5.26 30.60 -2.23
C GLN A 108 -5.79 29.44 -3.11
N GLY A 109 -5.99 28.25 -2.55
CA GLY A 109 -6.50 27.08 -3.29
C GLY A 109 -5.49 26.55 -4.32
N LEU A 110 -4.19 26.63 -4.06
CA LEU A 110 -3.15 26.24 -5.02
C LEU A 110 -2.79 24.74 -5.02
N PHE A 111 -3.41 23.95 -4.15
CA PHE A 111 -3.21 22.51 -4.08
C PHE A 111 -3.92 21.77 -5.21
N SER A 112 -3.24 20.78 -5.78
CA SER A 112 -3.84 19.90 -6.80
C SER A 112 -4.93 19.04 -6.19
N THR A 113 -6.08 18.99 -6.83
CA THR A 113 -7.15 18.04 -6.52
C THR A 113 -7.22 16.90 -7.54
N ASN A 114 -6.21 16.78 -8.41
CA ASN A 114 -6.13 15.68 -9.36
C ASN A 114 -6.12 14.34 -8.61
N PRO A 115 -6.82 13.31 -9.13
CA PRO A 115 -6.75 11.96 -8.59
C PRO A 115 -5.31 11.48 -8.45
N ASP A 116 -4.99 10.92 -7.30
CA ASP A 116 -3.72 10.25 -7.06
C ASP A 116 -3.68 8.92 -7.83
N SER A 117 -2.52 8.56 -8.38
CA SER A 117 -2.36 7.33 -9.15
C SER A 117 -2.46 6.05 -8.32
N VAL A 118 -2.29 6.13 -7.00
CA VAL A 118 -2.29 4.96 -6.12
C VAL A 118 -3.71 4.58 -5.69
N ASP A 119 -4.55 5.56 -5.34
CA ASP A 119 -5.88 5.33 -4.77
C ASP A 119 -7.02 6.11 -5.44
N GLY A 120 -6.73 6.95 -6.44
CA GLY A 120 -7.73 7.76 -7.14
C GLY A 120 -8.30 8.92 -6.32
N LEU A 121 -7.93 9.08 -5.05
CA LEU A 121 -8.38 10.18 -4.20
C LEU A 121 -7.63 11.48 -4.54
N PRO A 122 -8.18 12.68 -4.26
CA PRO A 122 -7.50 13.95 -4.55
C PRO A 122 -6.09 13.99 -3.94
N SER A 123 -5.07 14.18 -4.78
CA SER A 123 -3.65 14.08 -4.40
C SER A 123 -3.23 15.08 -3.32
N LEU A 124 -3.85 16.26 -3.30
CA LEU A 124 -3.51 17.39 -2.41
C LEU A 124 -1.98 17.63 -2.38
N HIS A 125 -1.38 17.53 -3.57
CA HIS A 125 0.04 17.79 -3.76
C HIS A 125 0.30 19.16 -4.40
N MET A 126 1.54 19.62 -4.32
CA MET A 126 2.04 20.77 -5.05
C MET A 126 3.49 20.53 -5.44
N ASN A 127 3.75 20.49 -6.74
CA ASN A 127 5.09 20.27 -7.29
C ASN A 127 5.91 21.57 -7.24
N LEU A 128 7.16 21.46 -6.79
CA LEU A 128 8.17 22.52 -6.77
C LEU A 128 9.22 22.30 -7.86
N VAL A 129 9.59 21.04 -8.11
CA VAL A 129 10.48 20.59 -9.18
C VAL A 129 9.80 19.44 -9.89
N SER A 130 9.86 19.44 -11.22
CA SER A 130 9.44 18.29 -12.04
C SER A 130 10.45 18.00 -13.13
N ARG A 131 10.81 16.72 -13.30
CA ARG A 131 11.85 16.25 -14.21
C ARG A 131 13.14 17.07 -14.07
N GLY A 132 13.56 17.27 -12.83
CA GLY A 132 14.78 17.99 -12.45
C GLY A 132 14.77 19.50 -12.71
N THR A 133 13.64 20.09 -13.15
CA THR A 133 13.51 21.54 -13.39
C THR A 133 12.51 22.16 -12.43
N PRO A 134 12.80 23.31 -11.81
CA PRO A 134 11.80 24.05 -11.04
C PRO A 134 10.57 24.38 -11.89
N VAL A 135 9.37 24.14 -11.36
CA VAL A 135 8.13 24.27 -12.15
C VAL A 135 7.84 25.73 -12.57
N PHE A 136 8.30 26.71 -11.78
CA PHE A 136 8.09 28.13 -12.04
C PHE A 136 9.01 28.71 -13.12
N GLU A 137 9.96 27.94 -13.65
CA GLU A 137 10.83 28.37 -14.76
C GLU A 137 10.22 28.06 -16.14
N ARG A 138 9.21 27.18 -16.20
CA ARG A 138 8.58 26.75 -17.46
C ARG A 138 7.40 27.61 -17.90
N ASP A 139 6.78 28.33 -16.97
CA ASP A 139 5.59 29.13 -17.22
C ASP A 139 5.97 30.50 -17.80
N GLU A 140 6.10 30.57 -19.13
CA GLU A 140 6.09 31.84 -19.86
C GLU A 140 4.76 32.59 -19.59
N GLU A 141 4.86 33.91 -19.50
CA GLU A 141 3.89 34.88 -18.95
C GLU A 141 2.43 34.75 -19.44
N VAL A 142 1.64 33.83 -18.87
CA VAL A 142 0.17 33.90 -18.98
C VAL A 142 -0.34 34.86 -17.89
N GLU A 143 -0.72 36.07 -18.29
CA GLU A 143 -0.95 37.23 -17.41
C GLU A 143 -1.93 36.98 -16.23
N GLY A 144 -1.52 37.38 -15.02
CA GLY A 144 -2.40 37.66 -13.87
C GLY A 144 -2.37 36.65 -12.72
N ARG A 145 -2.80 35.40 -12.94
CA ARG A 145 -2.82 34.35 -11.88
C ARG A 145 -1.50 33.58 -11.76
N SER A 146 -0.74 33.51 -12.86
CA SER A 146 0.57 32.83 -12.90
C SER A 146 1.57 33.45 -11.90
N THR A 147 1.59 34.78 -11.77
CA THR A 147 2.63 35.48 -11.01
C THR A 147 2.59 35.20 -9.50
N LEU A 148 1.40 35.14 -8.88
CA LEU A 148 1.26 34.86 -7.45
C LEU A 148 1.68 33.43 -7.10
N LYS A 149 1.21 32.46 -7.89
CA LYS A 149 1.60 31.05 -7.74
C LYS A 149 3.11 30.88 -7.90
N ASN A 150 3.69 31.46 -8.95
CA ASN A 150 5.11 31.34 -9.24
C ASN A 150 5.98 31.98 -8.16
N ASN A 151 5.57 33.12 -7.60
CA ASN A 151 6.27 33.74 -6.48
C ASN A 151 6.24 32.85 -5.23
N GLY A 152 5.09 32.26 -4.89
CA GLY A 152 4.99 31.33 -3.76
C GLY A 152 5.87 30.09 -3.94
N LEU A 153 5.83 29.47 -5.12
CA LEU A 153 6.66 28.31 -5.46
C LEU A 153 8.17 28.64 -5.41
N LYS A 154 8.56 29.80 -5.94
CA LYS A 154 9.95 30.28 -5.91
C LYS A 154 10.44 30.50 -4.47
N VAL A 155 9.60 31.06 -3.61
CA VAL A 155 9.90 31.24 -2.18
C VAL A 155 10.08 29.88 -1.51
N LEU A 156 9.11 28.96 -1.64
CA LEU A 156 9.22 27.61 -1.08
C LEU A 156 10.49 26.89 -1.54
N PHE A 157 10.77 26.91 -2.84
CA PHE A 157 11.97 26.27 -3.39
C PHE A 157 13.25 26.90 -2.83
N SER A 158 13.35 28.23 -2.77
CA SER A 158 14.55 28.91 -2.24
C SER A 158 14.85 28.58 -0.79
N ILE A 159 13.83 28.26 0.02
CA ILE A 159 13.98 27.87 1.43
C ILE A 159 14.66 26.49 1.55
N ILE A 160 14.27 25.53 0.70
CA ILE A 160 14.66 24.12 0.82
C ILE A 160 15.83 23.73 -0.08
N GLN A 161 16.06 24.46 -1.19
CA GLN A 161 17.02 24.08 -2.22
C GLN A 161 18.43 23.78 -1.66
N PRO A 162 19.04 24.62 -0.80
CA PRO A 162 20.39 24.34 -0.30
C PRO A 162 20.47 23.02 0.47
N TYR A 163 19.46 22.70 1.27
CA TYR A 163 19.43 21.48 2.05
C TYR A 163 19.21 20.23 1.18
N ILE A 164 18.44 20.36 0.10
CA ILE A 164 18.19 19.24 -0.80
C ILE A 164 19.41 18.96 -1.67
N TYR A 165 19.95 19.97 -2.35
CA TYR A 165 21.01 19.78 -3.34
C TYR A 165 22.41 19.70 -2.73
N ASP A 166 22.69 20.44 -1.65
CA ASP A 166 24.04 20.49 -1.07
C ASP A 166 24.24 19.49 0.07
N ILE A 167 23.15 18.97 0.67
CA ILE A 167 23.21 18.05 1.82
C ILE A 167 22.56 16.70 1.51
N LEU A 168 21.28 16.67 1.17
CA LEU A 168 20.54 15.41 0.99
C LEU A 168 21.01 14.63 -0.25
N LEU A 169 21.13 15.28 -1.41
CA LEU A 169 21.51 14.60 -2.65
C LEU A 169 22.90 13.91 -2.54
N PRO A 170 23.97 14.54 -2.03
CA PRO A 170 25.24 13.85 -1.79
C PRO A 170 25.11 12.64 -0.84
N GLN A 171 24.25 12.75 0.19
CA GLN A 171 23.99 11.64 1.09
C GLN A 171 23.30 10.47 0.38
N VAL A 172 22.28 10.74 -0.45
CA VAL A 172 21.60 9.73 -1.25
C VAL A 172 22.56 9.08 -2.25
N GLN A 173 23.40 9.86 -2.93
CA GLN A 173 24.43 9.34 -3.82
C GLN A 173 25.43 8.42 -3.08
N GLY A 174 25.78 8.77 -1.85
CA GLY A 174 26.61 7.94 -0.97
C GLY A 174 25.93 6.63 -0.57
N LEU A 175 24.66 6.67 -0.19
CA LEU A 175 23.87 5.48 0.17
C LEU A 175 23.70 4.51 -1.01
N MET A 176 23.47 5.06 -2.20
CA MET A 176 23.33 4.26 -3.43
C MET A 176 24.65 3.90 -4.09
N ASN A 177 25.78 4.36 -3.54
CA ASN A 177 27.11 4.25 -4.14
C ASN A 177 27.11 4.63 -5.64
N SER A 178 26.42 5.74 -5.97
CA SER A 178 26.23 6.17 -7.36
C SER A 178 26.12 7.69 -7.47
N SER A 179 27.04 8.30 -8.20
CA SER A 179 26.98 9.72 -8.60
C SER A 179 26.00 9.99 -9.75
N ASP A 180 25.33 8.95 -10.25
CA ASP A 180 24.33 9.06 -11.30
C ASP A 180 22.94 9.39 -10.76
N ILE A 181 22.75 9.32 -9.44
CA ILE A 181 21.50 9.73 -8.81
C ILE A 181 21.35 11.25 -8.85
N VAL A 182 20.17 11.71 -9.24
CA VAL A 182 19.77 13.12 -9.37
C VAL A 182 18.37 13.34 -8.83
N VAL A 183 18.03 14.58 -8.47
CA VAL A 183 16.67 14.98 -8.10
C VAL A 183 15.78 14.97 -9.35
N ASP A 184 14.66 14.27 -9.26
CA ASP A 184 13.65 14.20 -10.32
C ASP A 184 12.44 15.09 -10.01
N GLU A 185 11.77 14.79 -8.91
CA GLU A 185 10.59 15.53 -8.45
C GLU A 185 10.81 16.04 -7.02
N ILE A 186 10.31 17.23 -6.74
CA ILE A 186 10.15 17.74 -5.37
C ILE A 186 8.72 18.21 -5.27
N PHE A 187 7.95 17.64 -4.34
CA PHE A 187 6.57 18.04 -4.13
C PHE A 187 6.20 17.96 -2.66
N LEU A 188 5.30 18.83 -2.25
CA LEU A 188 4.69 18.76 -0.93
C LEU A 188 3.33 18.09 -1.03
N ARG A 189 2.91 17.46 0.06
CA ARG A 189 1.60 16.80 0.16
C ARG A 189 0.98 17.08 1.52
N ARG A 190 -0.34 17.32 1.53
CA ARG A 190 -1.14 17.52 2.74
C ARG A 190 -2.02 16.30 3.02
N TYR A 191 -2.10 15.96 4.30
CA TYR A 191 -3.02 14.98 4.87
C TYR A 191 -3.73 15.63 6.06
N GLY A 192 -4.98 15.25 6.30
CA GLY A 192 -5.81 15.88 7.32
C GLY A 192 -7.28 15.98 6.93
N GLN A 193 -8.03 16.70 7.75
CA GLN A 193 -9.47 16.93 7.58
C GLN A 193 -9.74 18.29 6.95
N ASP A 194 -10.82 18.37 6.18
CA ASP A 194 -11.34 19.61 5.59
C ASP A 194 -10.34 20.45 4.77
N ILE A 195 -9.36 19.79 4.15
CA ILE A 195 -8.36 20.43 3.30
C ILE A 195 -9.03 20.95 2.03
N ALA A 196 -8.64 22.15 1.59
CA ALA A 196 -9.03 22.71 0.29
C ALA A 196 -10.54 22.70 0.00
N GLY A 197 -11.38 22.98 1.01
CA GLY A 197 -12.84 23.07 0.85
C GLY A 197 -13.59 21.81 1.24
N GLY A 198 -13.19 21.15 2.33
CA GLY A 198 -13.89 19.98 2.86
C GLY A 198 -13.37 18.63 2.37
N ILE A 199 -12.24 18.59 1.64
CA ILE A 199 -11.65 17.34 1.19
C ILE A 199 -10.82 16.76 2.33
N THR A 200 -11.15 15.54 2.74
CA THR A 200 -10.37 14.80 3.74
C THR A 200 -9.45 13.81 3.05
N ARG A 201 -8.16 13.82 3.42
CA ARG A 201 -7.19 12.78 3.00
C ARG A 201 -6.39 12.32 4.21
N LYS A 202 -6.67 11.12 4.71
CA LYS A 202 -6.00 10.56 5.90
C LYS A 202 -4.75 9.76 5.57
N GLY A 203 -4.50 9.44 4.31
CA GLY A 203 -3.39 8.56 3.98
C GLY A 203 -3.18 8.29 2.50
N ILE A 204 -2.37 7.28 2.26
CA ILE A 204 -2.17 6.59 0.98
C ILE A 204 -1.95 5.11 1.30
N SER A 205 -2.56 4.24 0.51
CA SER A 205 -2.43 2.79 0.69
C SER A 205 -0.97 2.34 0.51
N ALA A 206 -0.66 1.16 1.04
CA ALA A 206 0.69 0.61 0.92
C ALA A 206 1.04 0.35 -0.56
N HIS A 207 2.19 0.83 -1.01
CA HIS A 207 2.67 0.71 -2.38
C HIS A 207 4.20 0.67 -2.45
N TYR A 208 4.71 0.37 -3.63
CA TYR A 208 6.11 0.55 -4.02
C TYR A 208 6.23 1.78 -4.91
N ASP A 209 7.38 2.46 -4.87
CA ASP A 209 7.60 3.57 -5.79
C ASP A 209 7.95 3.03 -7.19
N VAL A 210 7.09 3.28 -8.16
CA VAL A 210 7.27 2.77 -9.53
C VAL A 210 8.23 3.63 -10.36
N PHE A 211 8.21 4.94 -10.15
CA PHE A 211 8.94 5.90 -10.99
C PHE A 211 10.14 6.56 -10.29
N SER A 212 10.30 6.33 -8.99
CA SER A 212 11.38 6.87 -8.17
C SER A 212 12.36 5.74 -7.85
N ALA A 213 13.67 5.95 -8.02
CA ALA A 213 14.68 4.97 -7.58
C ALA A 213 14.89 5.02 -6.07
N VAL A 214 14.86 6.24 -5.51
CA VAL A 214 14.98 6.53 -4.10
C VAL A 214 14.02 7.66 -3.75
N THR A 215 13.31 7.52 -2.65
CA THR A 215 12.41 8.55 -2.14
C THR A 215 12.92 9.05 -0.80
N SER A 216 12.81 10.35 -0.58
CA SER A 216 13.01 10.97 0.73
C SER A 216 11.73 11.67 1.18
N VAL A 217 11.32 11.40 2.42
CA VAL A 217 10.13 12.01 3.04
C VAL A 217 10.56 12.79 4.27
N ILE A 218 10.12 14.05 4.34
CA ILE A 218 10.47 15.00 5.39
C ILE A 218 9.16 15.54 5.99
N PRO A 219 8.77 15.18 7.22
CA PRO A 219 7.65 15.84 7.87
C PRO A 219 7.99 17.30 8.17
N MET A 220 7.06 18.19 7.83
CA MET A 220 7.19 19.62 8.08
C MET A 220 6.55 20.04 9.42
N ASP A 221 5.94 19.09 10.13
CA ASP A 221 5.35 19.19 11.47
C ASP A 221 5.78 17.99 12.35
N ASP A 222 5.32 17.96 13.60
CA ASP A 222 5.68 16.92 14.59
C ASP A 222 4.65 15.77 14.68
N THR A 223 3.71 15.67 13.73
CA THR A 223 2.66 14.64 13.76
C THR A 223 3.23 13.21 13.81
N SER A 224 4.38 12.97 13.17
CA SER A 224 5.04 11.66 13.16
C SER A 224 6.09 11.48 14.25
N ALA A 225 6.26 12.41 15.20
CA ALA A 225 7.39 12.40 16.13
C ALA A 225 7.37 11.20 17.09
N ASP A 226 6.19 10.73 17.48
CA ASP A 226 6.01 9.57 18.35
C ASP A 226 6.06 8.22 17.60
N GLY A 227 6.12 8.26 16.26
CA GLY A 227 6.05 7.08 15.42
C GLY A 227 4.75 6.31 15.56
N ARG A 228 3.62 7.02 15.71
CA ARG A 228 2.28 6.43 15.59
C ARG A 228 1.56 6.92 14.36
N ASN A 229 1.90 8.10 13.84
CA ASN A 229 1.24 8.68 12.67
C ASN A 229 2.24 8.91 11.55
N GLY A 230 1.74 8.93 10.31
CA GLY A 230 2.51 9.36 9.18
C GLY A 230 2.99 8.24 8.28
N LEU A 231 4.25 8.33 7.85
CA LEU A 231 4.83 7.36 6.93
C LEU A 231 5.03 6.05 7.69
N TYR A 232 4.60 4.95 7.12
CA TYR A 232 4.86 3.62 7.64
C TYR A 232 5.47 2.73 6.58
N THR A 233 6.14 1.68 7.02
CA THR A 233 6.47 0.51 6.21
C THR A 233 5.78 -0.72 6.79
N THR A 234 5.83 -1.84 6.09
CA THR A 234 5.34 -3.13 6.58
C THR A 234 6.49 -4.12 6.65
N THR A 235 6.47 -5.01 7.64
CA THR A 235 7.48 -6.05 7.77
C THR A 235 7.40 -7.06 6.61
N PHE A 236 8.56 -7.52 6.15
CA PHE A 236 8.66 -8.62 5.18
C PHE A 236 8.82 -9.94 5.93
N SER A 237 8.32 -11.03 5.36
CA SER A 237 8.70 -12.36 5.84
C SER A 237 10.15 -12.67 5.45
N ALA A 238 10.78 -13.61 6.15
CA ALA A 238 12.11 -14.12 5.79
C ALA A 238 12.14 -14.70 4.36
N GLU A 239 10.99 -15.15 3.86
CA GLU A 239 10.80 -15.70 2.51
C GLU A 239 10.43 -14.63 1.46
N ARG A 240 10.51 -13.34 1.82
CA ARG A 240 10.14 -12.20 0.96
C ARG A 240 8.67 -12.21 0.54
N GLU A 241 7.81 -12.83 1.33
CA GLU A 241 6.37 -12.67 1.14
C GLU A 241 5.97 -11.24 1.50
N THR A 242 5.01 -10.71 0.75
CA THR A 242 4.52 -9.35 0.95
C THR A 242 3.10 -9.40 1.51
N SER A 243 2.82 -8.52 2.45
CA SER A 243 1.49 -8.28 3.00
C SER A 243 1.36 -6.79 3.27
N ASN A 244 0.21 -6.21 2.93
CA ASN A 244 -0.12 -4.82 3.24
C ASN A 244 -1.12 -4.69 4.39
N HIS A 245 -1.25 -5.73 5.21
CA HIS A 245 -2.17 -5.74 6.33
C HIS A 245 -1.78 -4.69 7.38
N ALA A 246 -2.76 -3.94 7.88
CA ALA A 246 -2.51 -2.82 8.80
C ALA A 246 -1.79 -3.23 10.10
N ALA A 247 -2.03 -4.44 10.61
CA ALA A 247 -1.32 -5.02 11.76
C ALA A 247 0.22 -5.11 11.60
N LEU A 248 0.74 -5.07 10.38
CA LEU A 248 2.18 -5.12 10.09
C LEU A 248 2.81 -3.73 9.96
N ARG A 249 2.02 -2.66 10.05
CA ARG A 249 2.50 -1.29 9.89
C ARG A 249 3.48 -0.93 11.01
N GLN A 250 4.61 -0.38 10.61
CA GLN A 250 5.62 0.22 11.47
C GLN A 250 5.83 1.67 11.03
N PHE A 251 5.45 2.62 11.87
CA PHE A 251 5.44 4.05 11.59
C PHE A 251 6.77 4.69 11.94
N PHE A 252 7.36 5.44 11.01
CA PHE A 252 8.66 6.06 11.22
C PHE A 252 8.56 7.19 12.26
N PRO A 253 9.28 7.12 13.40
CA PRO A 253 9.33 8.21 14.38
C PRO A 253 10.19 9.35 13.83
N LEU A 254 9.55 10.35 13.25
CA LEU A 254 10.20 11.48 12.58
C LEU A 254 9.68 12.79 13.19
N SER A 255 10.57 13.51 13.88
CA SER A 255 10.31 14.88 14.30
C SER A 255 10.32 15.81 13.09
N ARG A 256 9.74 16.98 13.24
CA ARG A 256 9.76 18.02 12.21
C ARG A 256 11.18 18.27 11.70
N GLY A 257 11.35 18.24 10.38
CA GLY A 257 12.63 18.47 9.71
C GLY A 257 13.58 17.27 9.69
N ASP A 258 13.25 16.16 10.36
CA ASP A 258 13.90 14.87 10.12
C ASP A 258 13.59 14.39 8.69
N CYS A 259 14.38 13.45 8.18
CA CYS A 259 14.21 12.86 6.87
C CYS A 259 14.36 11.34 6.96
N VAL A 260 13.48 10.62 6.29
CA VAL A 260 13.68 9.20 5.98
C VAL A 260 13.93 9.04 4.49
N ILE A 261 14.93 8.24 4.14
CA ILE A 261 15.36 7.91 2.80
C ILE A 261 15.08 6.42 2.59
N HIS A 262 14.35 6.06 1.54
CA HIS A 262 14.13 4.66 1.20
C HIS A 262 14.21 4.38 -0.29
N THR A 263 14.56 3.15 -0.66
CA THR A 263 14.53 2.69 -2.05
C THR A 263 13.12 2.31 -2.48
N TRP A 264 12.95 2.21 -3.79
CA TRP A 264 11.71 1.89 -4.48
C TRP A 264 11.03 0.58 -4.06
N ASP A 265 11.82 -0.39 -3.59
CA ASP A 265 11.40 -1.72 -3.18
C ASP A 265 10.93 -1.81 -1.72
N VAL A 266 10.92 -0.70 -1.00
CA VAL A 266 10.38 -0.62 0.36
C VAL A 266 8.88 -0.41 0.30
N LEU A 267 8.11 -1.41 0.76
CA LEU A 267 6.66 -1.33 0.85
C LEU A 267 6.27 -0.31 1.92
N HIS A 268 5.58 0.75 1.52
CA HIS A 268 5.29 1.87 2.42
C HIS A 268 3.96 2.53 2.10
N GLY A 269 3.45 3.30 3.05
CA GLY A 269 2.24 4.11 2.87
C GLY A 269 2.19 5.25 3.88
N VAL A 270 1.08 5.98 3.89
CA VAL A 270 0.83 7.03 4.89
C VAL A 270 -0.51 6.77 5.53
N ASP A 271 -0.57 6.90 6.85
CA ASP A 271 -1.81 6.74 7.61
C ASP A 271 -1.79 7.70 8.80
N ILE A 272 -2.82 8.54 8.89
CA ILE A 272 -2.99 9.62 9.85
C ILE A 272 -4.32 9.41 10.57
N GLU A 273 -4.29 9.44 11.89
CA GLU A 273 -5.50 9.41 12.71
C GLU A 273 -6.42 10.60 12.40
N SER A 274 -7.72 10.39 12.57
CA SER A 274 -8.72 11.44 12.34
C SER A 274 -8.49 12.64 13.25
N GLY A 275 -8.68 13.84 12.72
CA GLY A 275 -8.52 15.11 13.46
C GLY A 275 -7.08 15.63 13.52
N ILE A 276 -6.13 14.98 12.84
CA ILE A 276 -4.73 15.41 12.79
C ILE A 276 -4.36 15.84 11.36
N ASP A 277 -3.67 16.97 11.26
CA ASP A 277 -3.10 17.47 10.02
C ASP A 277 -1.62 17.11 9.90
N ARG A 278 -1.18 16.85 8.66
CA ARG A 278 0.22 16.61 8.33
C ARG A 278 0.60 17.22 7.00
N THR A 279 1.76 17.85 6.96
CA THR A 279 2.45 18.29 5.76
C THR A 279 3.76 17.53 5.62
N SER A 280 3.97 16.92 4.47
CA SER A 280 5.24 16.27 4.13
C SER A 280 5.82 16.90 2.88
N LEU A 281 7.14 17.06 2.86
CA LEU A 281 7.91 17.32 1.65
C LEU A 281 8.49 15.99 1.16
N ILE A 282 8.24 15.67 -0.10
CA ILE A 282 8.69 14.44 -0.75
C ILE A 282 9.66 14.81 -1.86
N ILE A 283 10.78 14.09 -1.91
CA ILE A 283 11.80 14.22 -2.96
C ILE A 283 11.97 12.86 -3.60
N TRP A 284 11.77 12.80 -4.91
CA TRP A 284 12.06 11.64 -5.73
C TRP A 284 13.41 11.82 -6.41
N PHE A 285 14.20 10.76 -6.36
CA PHE A 285 15.49 10.68 -7.00
C PHE A 285 15.47 9.60 -8.06
N THR A 286 16.12 9.88 -9.17
CA THR A 286 16.24 8.95 -10.30
C THR A 286 17.67 8.96 -10.84
N THR A 287 17.93 8.19 -11.89
CA THR A 287 19.24 8.21 -12.57
C THR A 287 19.28 9.29 -13.64
N LYS A 288 20.46 9.85 -13.96
CA LYS A 288 20.58 10.83 -15.07
C LYS A 288 20.05 10.25 -16.38
N SER A 289 20.29 8.96 -16.62
CA SER A 289 19.79 8.28 -17.81
C SER A 289 18.26 8.26 -17.88
N THR A 290 17.57 7.95 -16.77
CA THR A 290 16.11 8.04 -16.68
C THR A 290 15.65 9.47 -16.95
N LEU A 291 16.27 10.45 -16.28
CA LEU A 291 15.88 11.85 -16.40
C LEU A 291 15.98 12.37 -17.84
N ILE A 292 17.08 12.06 -18.54
CA ILE A 292 17.28 12.42 -19.94
C ILE A 292 16.20 11.77 -20.82
N ASN A 293 15.92 10.48 -20.62
CA ASN A 293 14.89 9.76 -21.38
C ASN A 293 13.49 10.34 -21.14
N SER A 294 13.16 10.74 -19.90
CA SER A 294 11.87 11.36 -19.57
C SER A 294 11.74 12.78 -20.15
N GLN A 295 12.85 13.49 -20.33
CA GLN A 295 12.88 14.80 -21.00
C GLN A 295 12.81 14.67 -22.53
N SER A 296 13.41 13.65 -23.12
CA SER A 296 13.32 13.37 -24.57
C SER A 296 12.01 12.68 -24.97
N GLY A 297 11.32 12.07 -24.01
CA GLY A 297 10.13 11.24 -24.25
C GLY A 297 10.48 9.83 -24.75
N GLU A 298 11.74 9.42 -24.77
CA GLU A 298 12.19 8.20 -25.48
C GLU A 298 11.96 6.88 -24.72
N SER A 299 11.63 6.92 -23.43
CA SER A 299 11.15 5.74 -22.67
C SER A 299 10.55 6.18 -21.34
N MET A 300 9.38 5.66 -20.98
CA MET A 300 8.81 5.85 -19.64
C MET A 300 9.37 4.86 -18.61
N ILE A 301 10.02 3.78 -19.07
CA ILE A 301 10.56 2.76 -18.17
C ILE A 301 11.98 3.15 -17.77
N SER A 302 12.18 3.24 -16.46
CA SER A 302 13.47 3.51 -15.84
C SER A 302 14.52 2.42 -16.16
N PRO A 303 15.68 2.78 -16.75
CA PRO A 303 16.76 1.83 -17.04
C PRO A 303 17.29 1.08 -15.81
N TRP A 304 17.26 1.71 -14.63
CA TRP A 304 17.68 1.08 -13.38
C TRP A 304 16.77 -0.06 -12.92
N LEU A 305 15.52 -0.09 -13.38
CA LEU A 305 14.54 -1.13 -13.06
C LEU A 305 14.58 -2.26 -14.10
N SER A 306 14.56 -1.90 -15.38
CA SER A 306 14.56 -2.88 -16.48
C SER A 306 15.92 -3.56 -16.70
N GLY A 307 17.02 -2.91 -16.30
CA GLY A 307 18.38 -3.47 -16.41
C GLY A 307 18.82 -4.38 -15.26
N ARG A 308 17.92 -4.74 -14.34
CA ARG A 308 18.25 -5.55 -13.17
C ARG A 308 18.53 -7.01 -13.54
N SER A 309 19.62 -7.55 -13.01
CA SER A 309 20.03 -8.94 -13.23
C SER A 309 19.27 -9.95 -12.37
N ASP A 310 18.63 -9.50 -11.29
CA ASP A 310 17.85 -10.31 -10.35
C ASP A 310 16.35 -10.34 -10.66
N ILE A 311 15.91 -9.81 -11.80
CA ILE A 311 14.48 -9.67 -12.14
C ILE A 311 13.73 -11.00 -12.12
N ASP A 312 14.36 -12.13 -12.47
CA ASP A 312 13.68 -13.44 -12.48
C ASP A 312 13.44 -14.03 -11.08
N ASP A 313 14.21 -13.59 -10.08
CA ASP A 313 14.15 -14.09 -8.69
C ASP A 313 13.69 -13.02 -7.67
N ASN A 314 13.33 -11.83 -8.15
CA ASN A 314 12.92 -10.70 -7.32
C ASN A 314 11.45 -10.34 -7.58
N ASN A 315 10.56 -10.83 -6.71
CA ASN A 315 9.12 -10.66 -6.84
C ASN A 315 8.66 -9.18 -6.79
N VAL A 316 9.37 -8.32 -6.05
CA VAL A 316 9.08 -6.88 -5.99
C VAL A 316 9.52 -6.22 -7.30
N ALA A 317 10.71 -6.54 -7.81
CA ALA A 317 11.17 -6.03 -9.10
C ALA A 317 10.22 -6.44 -10.24
N GLN A 318 9.75 -7.68 -10.25
CA GLN A 318 8.77 -8.16 -11.22
C GLN A 318 7.47 -7.36 -11.16
N PHE A 319 6.92 -7.16 -9.95
CA PHE A 319 5.69 -6.41 -9.74
C PHE A 319 5.86 -4.94 -10.19
N VAL A 320 6.91 -4.27 -9.74
CA VAL A 320 7.15 -2.86 -10.03
C VAL A 320 7.42 -2.64 -11.52
N LEU A 321 8.17 -3.53 -12.18
CA LEU A 321 8.39 -3.47 -13.62
C LEU A 321 7.08 -3.68 -14.39
N ALA A 322 6.25 -4.64 -13.99
CA ALA A 322 4.94 -4.86 -14.59
C ALA A 322 4.05 -3.61 -14.48
N SER A 323 4.01 -2.97 -13.30
CA SER A 323 3.24 -1.74 -13.09
C SER A 323 3.77 -0.54 -13.87
N ALA A 324 5.10 -0.42 -14.00
CA ALA A 324 5.72 0.61 -14.85
C ALA A 324 5.36 0.42 -16.33
N LEU A 325 5.44 -0.82 -16.82
CA LEU A 325 5.07 -1.18 -18.20
C LEU A 325 3.60 -0.87 -18.48
N GLU A 326 2.71 -1.25 -17.56
CA GLU A 326 1.27 -1.01 -17.67
C GLU A 326 0.94 0.49 -17.73
N SER A 327 1.56 1.28 -16.87
CA SER A 327 1.40 2.74 -16.85
C SER A 327 1.85 3.37 -18.18
N ALA A 328 2.98 2.91 -18.72
CA ALA A 328 3.51 3.39 -20.00
C ALA A 328 2.57 3.06 -21.18
N VAL A 329 1.86 1.93 -21.15
CA VAL A 329 0.87 1.55 -22.17
C VAL A 329 -0.38 2.44 -22.09
N GLY A 330 -0.84 2.77 -20.88
CA GLY A 330 -1.98 3.67 -20.66
C GLY A 330 -1.75 5.04 -21.27
N ASP A 331 -0.58 5.62 -21.06
CA ASP A 331 -0.20 6.92 -21.65
C ASP A 331 -0.09 6.84 -23.18
N ALA A 332 0.43 5.73 -23.71
CA ALA A 332 0.59 5.54 -25.15
C ALA A 332 -0.74 5.38 -25.89
N ALA A 333 -1.77 4.79 -25.27
CA ALA A 333 -3.10 4.61 -25.86
C ALA A 333 -3.78 5.94 -26.24
N GLY A 334 -3.43 7.02 -25.54
CA GLY A 334 -3.85 8.39 -25.89
C GLY A 334 -3.05 9.03 -27.02
N THR A 335 -1.92 8.44 -27.43
CA THR A 335 -1.02 8.99 -28.44
C THR A 335 -1.13 8.25 -29.78
N THR A 336 -1.23 8.98 -30.88
CA THR A 336 -1.30 8.39 -32.23
C THR A 336 0.05 7.93 -32.79
N ASN A 337 1.11 7.85 -31.98
CA ASN A 337 2.46 7.60 -32.46
C ASN A 337 2.79 6.09 -32.46
N PRO A 338 2.76 5.41 -33.63
CA PRO A 338 2.97 3.96 -33.73
C PRO A 338 4.39 3.52 -33.34
N LYS A 339 5.38 4.43 -33.26
CA LYS A 339 6.77 4.08 -32.91
C LYS A 339 6.93 3.53 -31.49
N TYR A 340 6.00 3.81 -30.57
CA TYR A 340 6.08 3.32 -29.19
C TYR A 340 5.68 1.84 -29.03
N LYS A 341 4.91 1.26 -29.97
CA LYS A 341 4.38 -0.11 -29.80
C LYS A 341 5.39 -1.23 -30.07
N GLU A 342 6.40 -1.01 -30.90
CA GLU A 342 7.27 -2.10 -31.39
C GLU A 342 8.70 -2.07 -30.83
N ALA A 343 9.22 -0.93 -30.38
CA ALA A 343 10.67 -0.76 -30.25
C ALA A 343 11.29 -1.24 -28.93
N ASN A 344 10.55 -1.35 -27.81
CA ASN A 344 11.16 -1.62 -26.49
C ASN A 344 10.51 -2.76 -25.67
N LEU A 345 9.39 -3.34 -26.11
CA LEU A 345 8.71 -4.42 -25.37
C LEU A 345 9.20 -5.82 -25.77
N THR A 346 9.84 -5.97 -26.93
CA THR A 346 10.24 -7.29 -27.46
C THR A 346 11.36 -7.98 -26.68
N THR A 347 12.00 -7.27 -25.75
CA THR A 347 13.08 -7.83 -24.90
C THR A 347 12.57 -8.26 -23.52
N PHE A 348 11.40 -7.80 -23.09
CA PHE A 348 10.87 -8.04 -21.75
C PHE A 348 9.66 -8.98 -21.79
N CYS A 349 9.46 -9.75 -20.71
CA CYS A 349 8.20 -10.44 -20.45
C CYS A 349 7.03 -9.44 -20.49
N SER A 350 5.83 -9.90 -20.87
CA SER A 350 4.64 -9.05 -20.79
C SER A 350 4.34 -8.66 -19.34
N PRO A 351 3.63 -7.54 -19.07
CA PRO A 351 3.24 -7.17 -17.71
C PRO A 351 2.53 -8.31 -16.97
N GLU A 352 1.64 -9.03 -17.66
CA GLU A 352 0.89 -10.15 -17.10
C GLU A 352 1.80 -11.32 -16.72
N GLU A 353 2.82 -11.64 -17.53
CA GLU A 353 3.81 -12.66 -17.20
C GLU A 353 4.64 -12.28 -15.96
N LEU A 354 5.02 -11.00 -15.84
CA LEU A 354 5.73 -10.49 -14.68
C LEU A 354 4.85 -10.52 -13.41
N TYR A 355 3.57 -10.16 -13.51
CA TYR A 355 2.63 -10.33 -12.41
C TYR A 355 2.47 -11.80 -12.01
N LEU A 356 2.38 -12.73 -12.96
CA LEU A 356 2.31 -14.17 -12.67
C LEU A 356 3.57 -14.69 -11.98
N LYS A 357 4.77 -14.28 -12.45
CA LYS A 357 6.03 -14.60 -11.78
C LYS A 357 6.04 -14.07 -10.35
N SER A 358 5.67 -12.80 -10.15
CA SER A 358 5.63 -12.17 -8.82
C SER A 358 4.63 -12.85 -7.89
N ALA A 359 3.44 -13.19 -8.39
CA ALA A 359 2.42 -13.92 -7.67
C ALA A 359 2.87 -15.34 -7.26
N SER A 360 3.72 -15.99 -8.06
CA SER A 360 4.30 -17.30 -7.72
C SER A 360 5.20 -17.27 -6.50
N TYR A 361 5.73 -16.09 -6.16
CA TYR A 361 6.48 -15.79 -4.95
C TYR A 361 5.61 -15.07 -3.89
N ARG A 362 4.30 -15.32 -3.91
CA ARG A 362 3.36 -14.87 -2.88
C ARG A 362 3.31 -13.35 -2.69
N ASN A 363 3.65 -12.57 -3.72
CA ASN A 363 3.47 -11.13 -3.66
C ASN A 363 1.96 -10.80 -3.67
N THR A 364 1.44 -10.26 -2.58
CA THR A 364 0.01 -10.04 -2.42
C THR A 364 -0.57 -9.06 -3.43
N PHE A 365 0.20 -8.08 -3.92
CA PHE A 365 -0.29 -7.14 -4.92
C PHE A 365 -0.40 -7.82 -6.29
N ALA A 366 0.59 -8.65 -6.63
CA ALA A 366 0.57 -9.43 -7.85
C ALA A 366 -0.58 -10.46 -7.85
N LEU A 367 -0.86 -11.11 -6.72
CA LEU A 367 -2.00 -12.02 -6.57
C LEU A 367 -3.33 -11.31 -6.87
N THR A 368 -3.56 -10.15 -6.27
CA THR A 368 -4.73 -9.29 -6.50
C THR A 368 -4.82 -8.85 -7.96
N ARG A 369 -3.71 -8.40 -8.56
CA ARG A 369 -3.69 -7.95 -9.97
C ARG A 369 -3.97 -9.09 -10.94
N VAL A 370 -3.39 -10.28 -10.74
CA VAL A 370 -3.68 -11.47 -11.56
C VAL A 370 -5.16 -11.87 -11.43
N GLY A 371 -5.72 -11.80 -10.23
CA GLY A 371 -7.17 -11.99 -10.00
C GLY A 371 -8.01 -11.05 -10.86
N SER A 372 -7.72 -9.74 -10.81
CA SER A 372 -8.40 -8.72 -11.64
C SER A 372 -8.23 -8.97 -13.14
N LEU A 373 -7.01 -9.26 -13.62
CA LEU A 373 -6.76 -9.54 -15.04
C LEU A 373 -7.51 -10.78 -15.53
N ALA A 374 -7.63 -11.81 -14.69
CA ALA A 374 -8.39 -13.01 -15.00
C ALA A 374 -9.90 -12.72 -15.07
N ASP A 375 -10.41 -11.89 -14.15
CA ASP A 375 -11.81 -11.47 -14.12
C ASP A 375 -12.20 -10.68 -15.38
N ASP A 376 -11.34 -9.72 -15.75
CA ASP A 376 -11.51 -8.88 -16.94
C ASP A 376 -11.23 -9.62 -18.27
N ARG A 377 -10.89 -10.91 -18.21
CA ARG A 377 -10.51 -11.75 -19.36
C ARG A 377 -9.35 -11.19 -20.18
N GLN A 378 -8.39 -10.56 -19.50
CA GLN A 378 -7.19 -9.98 -20.10
C GLN A 378 -6.05 -11.01 -20.22
N LEU A 379 -6.13 -12.14 -19.51
CA LEU A 379 -5.15 -13.22 -19.61
C LEU A 379 -5.41 -14.11 -20.85
N SER A 380 -4.36 -14.41 -21.59
CA SER A 380 -4.37 -15.42 -22.66
C SER A 380 -4.56 -16.84 -22.11
N GLU A 381 -4.93 -17.79 -22.97
CA GLU A 381 -5.08 -19.21 -22.56
C GLU A 381 -3.81 -19.79 -21.92
N GLU A 382 -2.63 -19.40 -22.40
CA GLU A 382 -1.37 -19.87 -21.85
C GLU A 382 -1.09 -19.26 -20.47
N GLN A 383 -1.37 -17.96 -20.30
CA GLN A 383 -1.27 -17.28 -19.01
C GLN A 383 -2.27 -17.86 -18.00
N LEU A 384 -3.48 -18.25 -18.42
CA LEU A 384 -4.45 -18.92 -17.54
C LEU A 384 -3.94 -20.29 -17.06
N LYS A 385 -3.23 -21.06 -17.89
CA LYS A 385 -2.58 -22.30 -17.45
C LYS A 385 -1.45 -22.04 -16.46
N GLN A 386 -0.63 -21.02 -16.70
CA GLN A 386 0.43 -20.61 -15.77
C GLN A 386 -0.15 -20.17 -14.43
N ALA A 387 -1.22 -19.38 -14.46
CA ALA A 387 -1.97 -18.93 -13.30
C ALA A 387 -2.52 -20.11 -12.47
N ALA A 388 -3.05 -21.16 -13.13
CA ALA A 388 -3.44 -22.39 -12.46
C ALA A 388 -2.25 -23.08 -11.77
N CYS A 389 -1.10 -23.19 -12.46
CA CYS A 389 0.13 -23.75 -11.87
C CYS A 389 0.61 -22.96 -10.65
N VAL A 390 0.46 -21.62 -10.66
CA VAL A 390 0.78 -20.77 -9.51
C VAL A 390 -0.08 -21.14 -8.31
N LEU A 391 -1.40 -21.22 -8.48
CA LEU A 391 -2.33 -21.56 -7.39
C LEU A 391 -2.12 -22.97 -6.82
N ASP A 392 -1.77 -23.93 -7.68
CA ASP A 392 -1.44 -25.29 -7.25
C ASP A 392 -0.20 -25.30 -6.35
N ARG A 393 0.84 -24.51 -6.69
CA ARG A 393 2.05 -24.35 -5.87
C ARG A 393 1.80 -23.64 -4.54
N LEU A 394 0.84 -22.70 -4.52
CA LEU A 394 0.43 -22.01 -3.31
C LEU A 394 -0.32 -22.95 -2.33
N GLY A 395 -0.74 -24.14 -2.78
CA GLY A 395 -1.37 -25.15 -1.93
C GLY A 395 -2.84 -24.84 -1.63
N THR A 396 -3.53 -24.19 -2.56
CA THR A 396 -4.86 -23.59 -2.36
C THR A 396 -6.03 -24.57 -2.49
N ASP A 397 -5.75 -25.86 -2.69
CA ASP A 397 -6.75 -26.89 -3.00
C ASP A 397 -7.68 -27.29 -1.84
N ARG A 398 -7.68 -26.55 -0.71
CA ARG A 398 -8.35 -26.97 0.53
C ARG A 398 -9.27 -25.94 1.17
N PHE A 399 -9.65 -24.89 0.46
CA PHE A 399 -10.53 -23.86 1.03
C PHE A 399 -11.99 -24.27 0.95
N THR A 400 -12.41 -25.10 1.92
CA THR A 400 -13.80 -25.56 2.04
C THR A 400 -14.78 -24.40 2.26
N CYS A 401 -14.33 -23.29 2.84
CA CYS A 401 -15.15 -22.10 3.06
C CYS A 401 -15.60 -21.42 1.75
N LEU A 402 -14.91 -21.68 0.64
CA LEU A 402 -15.28 -21.20 -0.68
C LEU A 402 -16.13 -22.20 -1.47
N GLU A 403 -16.32 -23.44 -1.00
CA GLU A 403 -17.16 -24.42 -1.72
C GLU A 403 -18.54 -23.90 -2.14
N PRO A 404 -19.23 -23.05 -1.36
CA PRO A 404 -20.50 -22.48 -1.79
C PRO A 404 -20.36 -21.54 -2.98
N LEU A 405 -19.22 -20.86 -3.13
CA LEU A 405 -18.90 -20.07 -4.31
C LEU A 405 -18.34 -21.02 -5.37
N THR A 406 -18.94 -21.09 -6.57
CA THR A 406 -18.34 -21.89 -7.65
C THR A 406 -16.87 -21.47 -7.85
N PRO A 407 -15.87 -22.36 -7.58
CA PRO A 407 -14.49 -21.95 -7.52
C PRO A 407 -13.96 -21.70 -8.93
N THR A 408 -13.75 -20.43 -9.25
CA THR A 408 -13.05 -20.00 -10.46
C THR A 408 -11.59 -19.73 -10.13
N LEU A 409 -10.74 -19.79 -11.15
CA LEU A 409 -9.34 -19.39 -11.05
C LEU A 409 -9.19 -17.99 -10.42
N THR A 410 -10.02 -17.04 -10.90
CA THR A 410 -10.13 -15.67 -10.40
C THR A 410 -10.36 -15.61 -8.89
N ARG A 411 -11.40 -16.29 -8.38
CA ARG A 411 -11.74 -16.29 -6.96
C ARG A 411 -10.64 -16.87 -6.07
N ARG A 412 -9.88 -17.86 -6.58
CA ARG A 412 -8.71 -18.42 -5.85
C ARG A 412 -7.59 -17.39 -5.69
N PHE A 413 -7.28 -16.59 -6.71
CA PHE A 413 -6.29 -15.51 -6.59
C PHE A 413 -6.71 -14.43 -5.59
N TRP A 414 -7.97 -13.99 -5.68
CA TRP A 414 -8.53 -13.06 -4.71
C TRP A 414 -8.47 -13.62 -3.29
N PHE A 415 -8.74 -14.91 -3.11
CA PHE A 415 -8.65 -15.54 -1.80
C PHE A 415 -7.23 -15.57 -1.25
N GLU A 416 -6.25 -15.90 -2.08
CA GLU A 416 -4.84 -15.86 -1.69
C GLU A 416 -4.39 -14.46 -1.28
N GLY A 417 -4.86 -13.43 -1.99
CA GLY A 417 -4.66 -12.03 -1.60
C GLY A 417 -5.36 -11.68 -0.29
N ALA A 418 -6.60 -12.13 -0.10
CA ALA A 418 -7.39 -11.84 1.09
C ALA A 418 -6.80 -12.45 2.36
N VAL A 419 -6.34 -13.71 2.30
CA VAL A 419 -5.63 -14.40 3.40
C VAL A 419 -4.31 -13.71 3.72
N ARG A 420 -3.65 -13.13 2.72
CA ARG A 420 -2.42 -12.33 2.89
C ARG A 420 -2.69 -10.91 3.38
N GLY A 421 -3.93 -10.61 3.70
CA GLY A 421 -4.31 -9.35 4.31
C GLY A 421 -4.37 -8.20 3.30
N ASN A 422 -4.66 -8.48 2.03
CA ASN A 422 -4.95 -7.43 1.07
C ASN A 422 -6.42 -6.98 1.19
N PRO A 423 -6.68 -5.72 1.59
CA PRO A 423 -8.05 -5.24 1.82
C PRO A 423 -8.87 -5.16 0.53
N ILE A 424 -8.26 -4.90 -0.63
CA ILE A 424 -8.96 -4.88 -1.92
C ILE A 424 -9.48 -6.28 -2.24
N ALA A 425 -8.65 -7.30 -2.00
CA ALA A 425 -9.03 -8.68 -2.23
C ALA A 425 -10.11 -9.18 -1.25
N GLN A 426 -10.04 -8.74 0.01
CA GLN A 426 -11.09 -8.99 0.99
C GLN A 426 -12.40 -8.35 0.59
N LEU A 427 -12.39 -7.08 0.17
CA LEU A 427 -13.58 -6.34 -0.26
C LEU A 427 -14.25 -7.02 -1.48
N TYR A 428 -13.47 -7.33 -2.53
CA TYR A 428 -13.98 -8.01 -3.72
C TYR A 428 -14.67 -9.33 -3.38
N LEU A 429 -14.05 -10.18 -2.55
CA LEU A 429 -14.65 -11.44 -2.14
C LEU A 429 -15.87 -11.26 -1.23
N ALA A 430 -15.88 -10.21 -0.41
CA ALA A 430 -17.01 -9.90 0.45
C ALA A 430 -18.25 -9.53 -0.38
N ASP A 431 -18.07 -8.71 -1.42
CA ASP A 431 -19.13 -8.33 -2.35
C ASP A 431 -19.68 -9.55 -3.10
N GLU A 432 -18.79 -10.39 -3.65
CA GLU A 432 -19.19 -11.65 -4.32
C GLU A 432 -19.97 -12.58 -3.37
N ALA A 433 -19.46 -12.77 -2.14
CA ALA A 433 -20.12 -13.60 -1.14
C ALA A 433 -21.48 -13.02 -0.72
N ARG A 434 -21.60 -11.69 -0.60
CA ARG A 434 -22.85 -11.01 -0.30
C ARG A 434 -23.87 -11.23 -1.41
N LEU A 435 -23.51 -10.92 -2.66
CA LEU A 435 -24.39 -11.06 -3.83
C LEU A 435 -24.90 -12.49 -3.99
N GLU A 436 -24.02 -13.48 -3.88
CA GLU A 436 -24.38 -14.89 -3.96
C GLU A 436 -25.21 -15.34 -2.74
N GLY A 437 -24.88 -14.86 -1.54
CA GLY A 437 -25.62 -15.12 -0.30
C GLY A 437 -27.05 -14.58 -0.33
N GLU A 438 -27.26 -13.35 -0.83
CA GLU A 438 -28.58 -12.74 -0.97
C GLU A 438 -29.44 -13.47 -2.01
N SER A 439 -28.88 -13.76 -3.18
CA SER A 439 -29.61 -14.43 -4.26
C SER A 439 -30.01 -15.86 -3.92
N THR A 440 -29.17 -16.59 -3.18
CA THR A 440 -29.41 -17.97 -2.76
C THR A 440 -30.04 -18.10 -1.37
N LYS A 441 -30.17 -16.99 -0.63
CA LYS A 441 -30.54 -16.95 0.79
C LYS A 441 -29.63 -17.81 1.67
N ASN A 442 -28.36 -17.96 1.29
CA ASN A 442 -27.38 -18.72 2.04
C ASN A 442 -26.75 -17.85 3.14
N LYS A 443 -27.18 -18.07 4.39
CA LYS A 443 -26.67 -17.34 5.55
C LYS A 443 -25.17 -17.52 5.78
N ASP A 444 -24.58 -18.66 5.41
CA ASP A 444 -23.14 -18.89 5.60
C ASP A 444 -22.30 -17.96 4.70
N LEU A 445 -22.77 -17.66 3.49
CA LEU A 445 -22.14 -16.70 2.58
C LEU A 445 -22.25 -15.26 3.10
N LEU A 446 -23.37 -14.89 3.72
CA LEU A 446 -23.52 -13.55 4.34
C LEU A 446 -22.60 -13.38 5.56
N VAL A 447 -22.40 -14.46 6.34
CA VAL A 447 -21.41 -14.48 7.44
C VAL A 447 -19.98 -14.39 6.90
N LEU A 448 -19.67 -15.01 5.75
CA LEU A 448 -18.38 -14.85 5.08
C LEU A 448 -18.16 -13.42 4.62
N ALA A 449 -19.16 -12.83 3.97
CA ALA A 449 -19.14 -11.44 3.53
C ALA A 449 -18.87 -10.50 4.72
N ALA A 450 -19.63 -10.64 5.81
CA ALA A 450 -19.42 -9.84 7.02
C ALA A 450 -18.01 -10.00 7.59
N THR A 451 -17.42 -11.20 7.56
CA THR A 451 -16.06 -11.45 8.04
C THR A 451 -15.02 -10.73 7.17
N LEU A 452 -15.16 -10.82 5.85
CA LEU A 452 -14.25 -10.19 4.90
C LEU A 452 -14.37 -8.65 4.93
N PHE A 453 -15.59 -8.10 5.02
CA PHE A 453 -15.79 -6.67 5.26
C PHE A 453 -15.18 -6.25 6.60
N GLY A 454 -15.36 -7.03 7.67
CA GLY A 454 -14.75 -6.76 8.97
C GLY A 454 -13.22 -6.71 8.92
N LEU A 455 -12.59 -7.64 8.20
CA LEU A 455 -11.13 -7.65 8.00
C LEU A 455 -10.64 -6.42 7.20
N ALA A 456 -11.36 -6.03 6.14
CA ALA A 456 -11.01 -4.85 5.34
C ALA A 456 -11.24 -3.54 6.13
N ALA A 457 -12.33 -3.47 6.90
CA ALA A 457 -12.68 -2.34 7.76
C ALA A 457 -11.60 -2.09 8.83
N GLN A 458 -11.10 -3.14 9.49
CA GLN A 458 -9.99 -3.05 10.45
C GLN A 458 -8.69 -2.48 9.87
N GLN A 459 -8.56 -2.43 8.55
CA GLN A 459 -7.39 -1.88 7.86
C GLN A 459 -7.60 -0.45 7.35
N GLY A 460 -8.77 0.14 7.63
CA GLY A 460 -9.14 1.50 7.28
C GLY A 460 -9.97 1.65 6.00
N SER A 461 -10.58 0.57 5.49
CA SER A 461 -11.48 0.67 4.32
C SER A 461 -12.84 1.23 4.72
N GLU A 462 -13.13 2.47 4.33
CA GLU A 462 -14.44 3.13 4.59
C GLU A 462 -15.58 2.41 3.87
N ASP A 463 -15.38 1.98 2.61
CA ASP A 463 -16.37 1.19 1.85
C ASP A 463 -16.73 -0.13 2.56
N ALA A 464 -15.74 -0.80 3.16
CA ALA A 464 -15.99 -2.03 3.91
C ALA A 464 -16.79 -1.77 5.20
N CYS A 465 -16.53 -0.65 5.89
CA CYS A 465 -17.33 -0.23 7.05
C CYS A 465 -18.79 0.00 6.66
N ASP A 466 -19.04 0.72 5.56
CA ASP A 466 -20.39 1.02 5.08
C ASP A 466 -21.13 -0.25 4.63
N ALA A 467 -20.44 -1.15 3.93
CA ALA A 467 -20.99 -2.43 3.50
C ALA A 467 -21.33 -3.35 4.68
N LEU A 468 -20.46 -3.41 5.70
CA LEU A 468 -20.73 -4.15 6.94
C LEU A 468 -21.92 -3.56 7.70
N ALA A 469 -22.00 -2.24 7.80
CA ALA A 469 -23.14 -1.56 8.41
C ALA A 469 -24.45 -1.82 7.66
N SER A 470 -24.40 -1.93 6.33
CA SER A 470 -25.56 -2.36 5.52
C SER A 470 -26.00 -3.77 5.87
N LEU A 471 -25.08 -4.74 5.90
CA LEU A 471 -25.42 -6.13 6.24
C LEU A 471 -26.02 -6.25 7.65
N LEU A 472 -25.56 -5.43 8.61
CA LEU A 472 -26.13 -5.40 9.95
C LEU A 472 -27.58 -4.90 9.97
N ARG A 473 -27.90 -3.88 9.17
CA ARG A 473 -29.28 -3.39 9.04
C ARG A 473 -30.18 -4.46 8.44
N ASP A 474 -29.72 -5.13 7.39
CA ASP A 474 -30.46 -6.20 6.72
C ASP A 474 -30.71 -7.38 7.68
N GLU A 475 -29.71 -7.78 8.50
CA GLU A 475 -29.88 -8.83 9.52
C GLU A 475 -30.84 -8.38 10.64
N MET A 476 -30.80 -7.11 11.06
CA MET A 476 -31.72 -6.56 12.05
C MET A 476 -33.17 -6.56 11.56
N GLU A 477 -33.41 -6.26 10.29
CA GLU A 477 -34.75 -6.27 9.69
C GLU A 477 -35.28 -7.70 9.47
N SER A 478 -34.40 -8.65 9.20
CA SER A 478 -34.79 -10.05 8.93
C SER A 478 -34.97 -10.92 10.18
N THR A 479 -34.56 -10.44 11.35
CA THR A 479 -34.63 -11.20 12.62
C THR A 479 -35.90 -10.87 13.41
N GLU A 480 -36.55 -11.90 13.95
CA GLU A 480 -37.85 -11.75 14.64
C GLU A 480 -37.74 -11.12 16.03
N SER A 481 -36.54 -11.12 16.62
CA SER A 481 -36.30 -10.60 17.97
C SER A 481 -34.91 -10.03 18.13
N HIS A 482 -34.76 -9.11 19.09
CA HIS A 482 -33.48 -8.56 19.47
C HIS A 482 -32.47 -9.63 19.93
N GLU A 483 -32.92 -10.65 20.67
CA GLU A 483 -32.06 -11.75 21.10
C GLU A 483 -31.52 -12.56 19.91
N ALA A 484 -32.37 -12.85 18.91
CA ALA A 484 -31.95 -13.52 17.68
C ALA A 484 -30.94 -12.69 16.88
N PHE A 485 -31.15 -11.37 16.79
CA PHE A 485 -30.19 -10.45 16.17
C PHE A 485 -28.83 -10.48 16.87
N MET A 486 -28.80 -10.35 18.19
CA MET A 486 -27.57 -10.37 18.99
C MET A 486 -26.85 -11.72 18.92
N ALA A 487 -27.59 -12.81 18.74
CA ALA A 487 -27.06 -14.15 18.56
C ALA A 487 -26.58 -14.43 17.12
N SER A 488 -26.91 -13.58 16.14
CA SER A 488 -26.52 -13.78 14.74
C SER A 488 -25.01 -13.71 14.54
N GLY A 489 -24.50 -14.49 13.59
CA GLY A 489 -23.07 -14.47 13.24
C GLY A 489 -22.60 -13.12 12.72
N ILE A 490 -23.43 -12.46 11.90
CA ILE A 490 -23.15 -11.13 11.33
C ILE A 490 -22.96 -10.09 12.45
N PHE A 491 -23.85 -10.07 13.45
CA PHE A 491 -23.71 -9.18 14.60
C PHE A 491 -22.42 -9.45 15.39
N GLN A 492 -22.13 -10.71 15.69
CA GLN A 492 -20.92 -11.07 16.45
C GLN A 492 -19.62 -10.71 15.71
N ILE A 493 -19.59 -10.88 14.39
CA ILE A 493 -18.48 -10.46 13.52
C ILE A 493 -18.33 -8.94 13.56
N ALA A 494 -19.41 -8.20 13.32
CA ALA A 494 -19.34 -6.73 13.30
C ALA A 494 -18.90 -6.16 14.64
N GLN A 495 -19.42 -6.71 15.74
CA GLN A 495 -18.96 -6.36 17.08
C GLN A 495 -17.47 -6.64 17.24
N ALA A 496 -16.97 -7.79 16.77
CA ALA A 496 -15.55 -8.12 16.84
C ALA A 496 -14.67 -7.22 15.95
N ALA A 497 -15.17 -6.80 14.79
CA ALA A 497 -14.46 -5.93 13.85
C ALA A 497 -14.37 -4.49 14.37
N LEU A 498 -15.43 -3.97 15.00
CA LEU A 498 -15.60 -2.56 15.36
C LEU A 498 -15.44 -2.26 16.86
N ALA A 499 -15.11 -3.25 17.70
CA ALA A 499 -15.11 -3.13 19.17
C ALA A 499 -14.22 -2.01 19.74
N GLU A 500 -13.23 -1.51 19.01
CA GLU A 500 -12.31 -0.50 19.52
C GLU A 500 -12.85 0.93 19.46
N GLU A 501 -13.90 1.21 18.67
CA GLU A 501 -14.53 2.55 18.68
C GLU A 501 -15.46 2.78 19.89
N ILE A 502 -15.93 1.72 20.57
CA ILE A 502 -16.97 1.82 21.61
C ILE A 502 -16.36 1.90 23.03
N SER A 503 -15.05 1.75 23.18
CA SER A 503 -14.40 1.61 24.49
C SER A 503 -13.76 2.89 25.04
N GLN A 504 -13.94 4.06 24.40
CA GLN A 504 -13.57 5.36 24.98
C GLN A 504 -14.81 6.23 25.21
N PRO A 505 -15.06 6.70 26.45
CA PRO A 505 -16.20 7.56 26.79
C PRO A 505 -16.08 9.00 26.31
#